data_AF-A0A560GYM9-F1
#
_entry.id   AF-A0A560GYM9-F1
#
_cell.length_a   1.000
_cell.length_b   1.000
_cell.length_c   1.000
_cell.angle_alpha   90.00
_cell.angle_beta   90.00
_cell.angle_gamma   90.00
#
_symmetry.space_group_name_H-M   'P 1'
#
loop_
_entity.id
_entity.type
_entity.pdbx_description
1 polymer ?
#
loop_
_entity_poly.entity_id
_entity_poly.type
_entity_poly.pdbx_seq_one_letter_code
_entity_poly.pdbx_strand_id
1 'polypeptide(L)'
;MSSLSATIQDVFNEPACAKNATKSAADRKKGCTKQLQPGGAAGGCAFDGAKIALQPLTDVAHLVHGPIACEGNSWDNRGAKSSGPTLWRTGFTTDMNETDIVFGGEKRLYKAIREIIEKYDPPAVFVYQTCIPAMTGDDINAVCKAAREKFGKPVIPINSPGFVGPKNLGNKLAGEALLEHVIGTEEPDETTPYDINIIGEYNLSGELWQVKPLLDELGIRILSCISGDGRYREVAYSHRARAAMMVCSKAMINVARKMEERYGIPFFEGSFYGIGDTSDSLRQIARLLVDRGAPADLLDRTEALIAREEARAWAAIAPFKPRFQGKKVLLITGGVKSWSVVAALQEAGLELAGTSVKKSTKEDKERIKELLGQDAHMIEDMTPREMYRLLKDAKADIMLSGGRSQFVALKAAMPWLDINQERHHAYMGYVGMVKLVEEIARTLFNPVWAQVRRPAPWDDPADTWQARADAALAAEAADPGKAEQARRAAGVCACKGVDLGTIEDAVRAHGLSSLDEVRRHTTAATGCGACASRVEDVLAALPALAAE
;
A
#
# COMPACT_ATOMS: atom_id res chain seq x y z
N MET A 1 14.61 28.01 -20.37
CA MET A 1 14.43 26.71 -19.70
C MET A 1 15.70 25.92 -19.87
N SER A 2 16.23 25.34 -18.79
CA SER A 2 17.36 24.42 -18.90
C SER A 2 16.91 23.16 -19.65
N SER A 3 17.82 22.51 -20.37
CA SER A 3 17.51 21.20 -20.96
C SER A 3 17.23 20.18 -19.87
N LEU A 4 16.44 19.14 -20.16
CA LEU A 4 16.18 18.05 -19.20
C LEU A 4 17.49 17.45 -18.66
N SER A 5 18.51 17.31 -19.51
CA SER A 5 19.84 16.85 -19.12
C SER A 5 20.50 17.76 -18.07
N ALA A 6 20.42 19.08 -18.26
CA ALA A 6 20.95 20.04 -17.30
C ALA A 6 20.19 19.99 -15.97
N THR A 7 18.85 19.88 -16.01
CA THR A 7 18.02 19.71 -14.80
C THR A 7 18.38 18.43 -14.04
N ILE A 8 18.54 17.30 -14.75
CA ILE A 8 18.99 16.02 -14.17
C ILE A 8 20.36 16.17 -13.48
N GLN A 9 21.27 16.89 -14.12
CA GLN A 9 22.62 17.09 -13.59
C GLN A 9 22.61 17.92 -12.29
N ASP A 10 21.75 18.94 -12.20
CA ASP A 10 21.57 19.77 -11.01
C ASP A 10 21.01 18.94 -9.84
N VAL A 11 19.92 18.19 -10.07
CA VAL A 11 19.29 17.35 -9.03
C VAL A 11 20.16 16.16 -8.60
N PHE A 12 21.14 15.76 -9.40
CA PHE A 12 22.14 14.77 -9.02
C PHE A 12 23.25 15.34 -8.15
N ASN A 13 23.63 16.62 -8.33
CA ASN A 13 24.63 17.27 -7.50
C ASN A 13 24.12 17.60 -6.09
N GLU A 14 22.82 17.89 -5.96
CA GLU A 14 22.07 18.18 -4.71
C GLU A 14 22.90 18.21 -3.40
N PRO A 15 23.41 19.38 -2.99
CA PRO A 15 24.35 19.52 -1.89
C PRO A 15 23.73 19.31 -0.51
N ALA A 16 22.41 19.54 -0.35
CA ALA A 16 21.72 19.29 0.91
C ALA A 16 21.56 17.78 1.20
N CYS A 17 21.81 16.92 0.22
CA CYS A 17 21.81 15.48 0.43
C CYS A 17 23.10 15.03 1.15
N ALA A 18 22.98 14.64 2.42
CA ALA A 18 24.09 14.15 3.25
C ALA A 18 24.92 13.04 2.56
N LYS A 19 24.27 12.11 1.84
CA LYS A 19 24.98 11.05 1.10
C LYS A 19 25.81 11.61 -0.05
N ASN A 20 25.35 12.67 -0.71
CA ASN A 20 26.08 13.27 -1.83
C ASN A 20 27.21 14.18 -1.35
N ALA A 21 27.02 14.89 -0.24
CA ALA A 21 28.06 15.69 0.40
C ALA A 21 29.34 14.86 0.68
N THR A 22 29.17 13.58 1.05
CA THR A 22 30.28 12.65 1.32
C THR A 22 30.97 12.04 0.09
N LYS A 23 30.51 12.32 -1.14
CA LYS A 23 31.12 11.80 -2.38
C LYS A 23 32.19 12.73 -2.94
N SER A 24 33.12 12.16 -3.70
CA SER A 24 34.06 12.92 -4.55
C SER A 24 33.31 13.80 -5.55
N ALA A 25 33.93 14.88 -6.03
CA ALA A 25 33.31 15.76 -7.03
C ALA A 25 32.92 15.02 -8.32
N ALA A 26 33.70 14.02 -8.74
CA ALA A 26 33.39 13.18 -9.89
C ALA A 26 32.17 12.26 -9.64
N ASP A 27 32.01 11.75 -8.41
CA ASP A 27 30.91 10.84 -8.06
C ASP A 27 29.62 11.57 -7.67
N ARG A 28 29.68 12.84 -7.27
CA ARG A 28 28.50 13.70 -7.11
C ARG A 28 27.75 13.86 -8.43
N LYS A 29 28.48 14.03 -9.54
CA LYS A 29 27.90 14.15 -10.88
C LYS A 29 27.13 12.90 -11.33
N LYS A 30 27.49 11.73 -10.80
CA LYS A 30 26.82 10.45 -11.07
C LYS A 30 25.55 10.25 -10.23
N GLY A 31 25.24 11.14 -9.28
CA GLY A 31 24.07 11.01 -8.42
C GLY A 31 24.03 9.69 -7.62
N CYS A 32 22.85 9.31 -7.14
CA CYS A 32 22.64 8.02 -6.46
C CYS A 32 22.08 6.94 -7.42
N THR A 33 22.49 6.94 -8.68
CA THR A 33 22.03 5.96 -9.65
C THR A 33 22.86 4.68 -9.56
N LYS A 34 22.29 3.63 -8.95
CA LYS A 34 22.75 2.26 -9.20
C LYS A 34 22.11 1.83 -10.51
N GLN A 35 22.92 1.49 -11.51
CA GLN A 35 22.38 0.93 -12.75
C GLN A 35 21.64 -0.37 -12.43
N LEU A 36 20.39 -0.44 -12.84
CA LEU A 36 19.55 -1.61 -12.61
C LEU A 36 20.13 -2.77 -13.43
N GLN A 37 20.27 -3.93 -12.80
CA GLN A 37 20.71 -5.14 -13.49
C GLN A 37 19.54 -5.68 -14.32
N PRO A 38 19.70 -5.92 -15.62
CA PRO A 38 18.68 -6.58 -16.43
C PRO A 38 18.22 -7.90 -15.79
N GLY A 39 16.91 -8.15 -15.75
CA GLY A 39 16.32 -9.29 -15.04
C GLY A 39 16.18 -9.13 -13.52
N GLY A 40 16.76 -8.07 -12.94
CA GLY A 40 16.54 -7.68 -11.55
C GLY A 40 15.22 -6.93 -11.35
N ALA A 41 14.69 -6.94 -10.12
CA ALA A 41 13.51 -6.16 -9.78
C ALA A 41 13.83 -4.65 -9.85
N ALA A 42 13.31 -3.98 -10.86
CA ALA A 42 13.35 -2.53 -10.97
C ALA A 42 12.30 -1.90 -10.05
N GLY A 43 12.67 -0.79 -9.40
CA GLY A 43 11.69 0.12 -8.82
C GLY A 43 10.83 0.77 -9.92
N GLY A 44 9.95 1.69 -9.54
CA GLY A 44 9.27 2.54 -10.52
C GLY A 44 10.24 3.39 -11.35
N CYS A 45 9.77 3.88 -12.49
CA CYS A 45 10.51 4.78 -13.39
C CYS A 45 10.36 6.25 -13.00
N ALA A 46 11.04 7.17 -13.69
CA ALA A 46 10.95 8.60 -13.44
C ALA A 46 9.51 9.15 -13.58
N PHE A 47 8.75 8.71 -14.58
CA PHE A 47 7.34 9.07 -14.73
C PHE A 47 6.51 8.65 -13.50
N ASP A 48 6.67 7.39 -13.06
CA ASP A 48 6.00 6.87 -11.85
C ASP A 48 6.29 7.76 -10.65
N GLY A 49 7.54 8.21 -10.48
CA GLY A 49 7.91 9.14 -9.41
C GLY A 49 7.23 10.50 -9.53
N ALA A 50 7.28 11.11 -10.71
CA ALA A 50 6.75 12.45 -10.92
C ALA A 50 5.21 12.51 -10.78
N LYS A 51 4.49 11.54 -11.37
CA LYS A 51 3.03 11.43 -11.23
C LYS A 51 2.66 11.24 -9.77
N ILE A 52 3.29 10.30 -9.07
CA ILE A 52 3.02 10.04 -7.66
C ILE A 52 3.32 11.22 -6.75
N ALA A 53 4.36 11.99 -7.06
CA ALA A 53 4.75 13.13 -6.25
C ALA A 53 3.74 14.27 -6.31
N LEU A 54 3.03 14.43 -7.44
CA LEU A 54 2.17 15.58 -7.71
C LEU A 54 0.68 15.23 -7.78
N GLN A 55 0.32 13.98 -8.06
CA GLN A 55 -1.08 13.53 -8.17
C GLN A 55 -1.95 13.87 -6.95
N PRO A 56 -1.42 13.93 -5.71
CA PRO A 56 -2.23 14.39 -4.57
C PRO A 56 -2.63 15.87 -4.57
N LEU A 57 -2.22 16.68 -5.56
CA LEU A 57 -2.77 18.02 -5.79
C LEU A 57 -4.18 17.88 -6.39
N THR A 58 -5.20 18.17 -5.59
CA THR A 58 -6.51 17.53 -5.81
C THR A 58 -7.41 18.25 -6.82
N ASP A 59 -7.12 19.52 -7.07
CA ASP A 59 -7.92 20.42 -7.92
C ASP A 59 -7.39 20.53 -9.35
N VAL A 60 -6.18 20.06 -9.64
CA VAL A 60 -5.58 20.12 -10.98
C VAL A 60 -5.94 18.91 -11.83
N ALA A 61 -5.87 19.08 -13.16
CA ALA A 61 -5.94 17.96 -14.09
C ALA A 61 -4.55 17.40 -14.38
N HIS A 62 -4.34 16.11 -14.12
CA HIS A 62 -3.07 15.42 -14.40
C HIS A 62 -3.11 14.67 -15.73
N LEU A 63 -2.72 15.34 -16.82
CA LEU A 63 -2.70 14.79 -18.18
C LEU A 63 -1.41 14.02 -18.47
N VAL A 64 -1.53 12.72 -18.74
CA VAL A 64 -0.41 11.88 -19.16
C VAL A 64 -0.31 11.84 -20.68
N HIS A 65 0.75 12.44 -21.20
CA HIS A 65 1.07 12.40 -22.62
C HIS A 65 1.84 11.12 -22.96
N GLY A 66 1.14 10.19 -23.59
CA GLY A 66 1.64 8.86 -23.93
C GLY A 66 0.52 7.89 -24.34
N PRO A 67 0.86 6.63 -24.62
CA PRO A 67 -0.11 5.54 -24.76
C PRO A 67 -0.84 5.26 -23.43
N ILE A 68 -2.03 4.64 -23.50
CA ILE A 68 -2.90 4.35 -22.34
C ILE A 68 -2.19 3.70 -21.15
N ALA A 69 -1.20 2.83 -21.38
CA ALA A 69 -0.63 1.98 -20.35
C ALA A 69 -0.02 2.76 -19.16
N CYS A 70 0.55 3.95 -19.39
CA CYS A 70 1.14 4.73 -18.31
C CYS A 70 0.08 5.24 -17.33
N GLU A 71 -1.01 5.81 -17.85
CA GLU A 71 -2.13 6.26 -17.00
C GLU A 71 -2.89 5.05 -16.44
N GLY A 72 -3.25 4.07 -17.27
CA GLY A 72 -4.04 2.91 -16.84
C GLY A 72 -3.45 2.13 -15.66
N ASN A 73 -2.11 2.02 -15.56
CA ASN A 73 -1.43 1.36 -14.43
C ASN A 73 -1.18 2.29 -13.23
N SER A 74 -1.16 3.61 -13.43
CA SER A 74 -0.89 4.58 -12.36
C SER A 74 -2.16 5.28 -11.82
N TRP A 75 -3.31 5.00 -12.42
CA TRP A 75 -4.57 5.63 -12.08
C TRP A 75 -5.00 5.30 -10.64
N ASP A 76 -5.10 6.35 -9.81
CA ASP A 76 -5.57 6.34 -8.41
C ASP A 76 -4.95 5.24 -7.50
N ASN A 77 -3.68 4.90 -7.71
CA ASN A 77 -3.05 3.74 -7.06
C ASN A 77 -2.50 3.99 -5.64
N ARG A 78 -2.67 5.19 -5.06
CA ARG A 78 -2.05 5.58 -3.77
C ARG A 78 -3.01 5.82 -2.61
N GLY A 79 -4.33 5.72 -2.82
CA GLY A 79 -5.30 5.91 -1.72
C GLY A 79 -5.20 7.29 -1.03
N ALA A 80 -4.64 8.30 -1.71
CA ALA A 80 -4.59 9.66 -1.20
C ALA A 80 -6.01 10.18 -0.98
N LYS A 81 -6.19 10.96 0.09
CA LYS A 81 -7.50 11.53 0.43
C LYS A 81 -7.50 13.03 0.15
N SER A 82 -8.67 13.53 -0.20
CA SER A 82 -8.94 14.95 -0.46
C SER A 82 -10.09 15.40 0.42
N SER A 83 -10.00 16.61 0.96
CA SER A 83 -11.04 17.26 1.76
C SER A 83 -12.03 18.07 0.91
N GLY A 84 -11.80 18.15 -0.41
CA GLY A 84 -12.70 18.87 -1.32
C GLY A 84 -12.63 18.33 -2.75
N PRO A 85 -11.91 18.98 -3.68
CA PRO A 85 -11.85 18.58 -5.08
C PRO A 85 -11.38 17.15 -5.30
N THR A 86 -11.92 16.50 -6.33
CA THR A 86 -11.58 15.11 -6.68
C THR A 86 -11.12 14.97 -8.13
N LEU A 87 -10.79 16.08 -8.81
CA LEU A 87 -10.44 16.06 -10.23
C LEU A 87 -9.19 15.21 -10.50
N TRP A 88 -8.25 15.21 -9.57
CA TRP A 88 -7.03 14.40 -9.63
C TRP A 88 -7.27 12.88 -9.73
N ARG A 89 -8.46 12.40 -9.34
CA ARG A 89 -8.89 11.00 -9.51
C ARG A 89 -9.39 10.69 -10.92
N THR A 90 -9.61 11.68 -11.77
CA THR A 90 -9.94 11.44 -13.17
C THR A 90 -8.66 11.16 -13.96
N GLY A 91 -8.62 10.01 -14.63
CA GLY A 91 -7.47 9.62 -15.45
C GLY A 91 -7.47 10.35 -16.78
N PHE A 92 -6.60 11.35 -16.94
CA PHE A 92 -6.44 12.08 -18.20
C PHE A 92 -5.23 11.57 -18.96
N THR A 93 -5.43 11.21 -20.23
CA THR A 93 -4.34 10.81 -21.11
C THR A 93 -4.61 11.22 -22.54
N THR A 94 -3.55 11.44 -23.30
CA THR A 94 -3.66 11.61 -24.76
C THR A 94 -3.98 10.31 -25.47
N ASP A 95 -3.72 9.15 -24.86
CA ASP A 95 -3.86 7.81 -25.45
C ASP A 95 -3.28 7.72 -26.87
N MET A 96 -1.98 8.04 -26.98
CA MET A 96 -1.28 8.09 -28.27
C MET A 96 -1.38 6.75 -28.99
N ASN A 97 -1.72 6.79 -30.28
CA ASN A 97 -1.74 5.63 -31.17
C ASN A 97 -0.57 5.67 -32.17
N GLU A 98 -0.50 4.69 -33.07
CA GLU A 98 0.56 4.57 -34.07
C GLU A 98 0.68 5.82 -34.95
N THR A 99 -0.43 6.49 -35.26
CA THR A 99 -0.42 7.73 -36.06
C THR A 99 0.31 8.85 -35.32
N ASP A 100 0.05 9.01 -34.02
CA ASP A 100 0.75 10.02 -33.20
C ASP A 100 2.24 9.69 -33.05
N ILE A 101 2.61 8.40 -33.03
CA ILE A 101 4.01 7.97 -32.96
C ILE A 101 4.75 8.32 -34.25
N VAL A 102 4.11 8.12 -35.41
CA VAL A 102 4.72 8.37 -36.72
C VAL A 102 4.79 9.87 -37.05
N PHE A 103 3.74 10.63 -36.71
CA PHE A 103 3.59 12.02 -37.15
C PHE A 103 3.75 13.06 -36.02
N GLY A 104 3.98 12.63 -34.78
CA GLY A 104 4.08 13.48 -33.59
C GLY A 104 2.74 13.64 -32.87
N GLY A 105 2.79 13.69 -31.54
CA GLY A 105 1.64 13.77 -30.64
C GLY A 105 1.23 15.18 -30.22
N GLU A 106 2.01 16.21 -30.54
CA GLU A 106 1.82 17.59 -30.07
C GLU A 106 0.42 18.17 -30.36
N LYS A 107 -0.11 17.93 -31.57
CA LYS A 107 -1.47 18.39 -31.94
C LYS A 107 -2.55 17.69 -31.10
N ARG A 108 -2.34 16.41 -30.79
CA ARG A 108 -3.25 15.63 -29.94
C ARG A 108 -3.16 16.10 -28.50
N LEU A 109 -1.96 16.38 -28.01
CA LEU A 109 -1.73 16.98 -26.70
C LEU A 109 -2.46 18.33 -26.55
N TYR A 110 -2.30 19.24 -27.51
CA TYR A 110 -2.98 20.54 -27.46
C TYR A 110 -4.50 20.40 -27.43
N LYS A 111 -5.07 19.49 -28.24
CA LYS A 111 -6.52 19.20 -28.24
C LYS A 111 -6.98 18.65 -26.89
N ALA A 112 -6.22 17.72 -26.30
CA ALA A 112 -6.52 17.15 -24.98
C ALA A 112 -6.49 18.22 -23.87
N ILE A 113 -5.49 19.11 -23.88
CA ILE A 113 -5.42 20.25 -22.93
C ILE A 113 -6.66 21.14 -23.08
N ARG A 114 -7.02 21.50 -24.32
CA ARG A 114 -8.22 22.29 -24.61
C ARG A 114 -9.48 21.62 -24.06
N GLU A 115 -9.69 20.33 -24.35
CA GLU A 115 -10.86 19.59 -23.89
C GLU A 115 -10.94 19.52 -22.37
N ILE A 116 -9.80 19.36 -21.69
CA ILE A 116 -9.74 19.40 -20.23
C ILE A 116 -10.18 20.77 -19.70
N ILE A 117 -9.64 21.85 -20.27
CA ILE A 117 -9.97 23.22 -19.87
C ILE A 117 -11.45 23.53 -20.14
N GLU A 118 -11.95 23.25 -21.34
CA GLU A 118 -13.33 23.55 -21.73
C GLU A 118 -14.36 22.74 -20.92
N LYS A 119 -14.03 21.50 -20.53
CA LYS A 119 -14.99 20.59 -19.86
C LYS A 119 -14.92 20.63 -18.33
N TYR A 120 -13.73 20.76 -17.76
CA TYR A 120 -13.52 20.64 -16.30
C TYR A 120 -13.08 21.95 -15.65
N ASP A 121 -12.64 22.92 -16.45
CA ASP A 121 -12.21 24.25 -16.00
C ASP A 121 -11.25 24.25 -14.78
N PRO A 122 -10.21 23.39 -14.71
CA PRO A 122 -9.33 23.34 -13.54
C PRO A 122 -8.53 24.63 -13.36
N PRO A 123 -8.02 24.91 -12.14
CA PRO A 123 -7.06 25.99 -11.91
C PRO A 123 -5.74 25.78 -12.67
N ALA A 124 -5.32 24.54 -12.92
CA ALA A 124 -4.15 24.22 -13.72
C ALA A 124 -4.23 22.84 -14.40
N VAL A 125 -3.46 22.66 -15.47
CA VAL A 125 -3.25 21.36 -16.14
C VAL A 125 -1.78 20.96 -16.05
N PHE A 126 -1.51 19.81 -15.47
CA PHE A 126 -0.16 19.25 -15.31
C PHE A 126 0.06 18.19 -16.38
N VAL A 127 1.04 18.39 -17.25
CA VAL A 127 1.29 17.56 -18.44
C VAL A 127 2.54 16.70 -18.24
N TYR A 128 2.39 15.40 -18.13
CA TYR A 128 3.50 14.45 -17.92
C TYR A 128 3.96 13.86 -19.24
N GLN A 129 5.23 14.05 -19.60
CA GLN A 129 5.83 13.38 -20.75
C GLN A 129 6.29 11.97 -20.39
N THR A 130 5.80 10.97 -21.15
CA THR A 130 6.24 9.56 -21.03
C THR A 130 7.34 9.22 -22.04
N CYS A 131 7.78 7.95 -22.09
CA CYS A 131 8.92 7.52 -22.92
C CYS A 131 8.75 7.82 -24.40
N ILE A 132 7.58 7.51 -24.97
CA ILE A 132 7.34 7.59 -26.42
C ILE A 132 7.40 9.04 -26.93
N PRO A 133 6.61 10.00 -26.43
CA PRO A 133 6.69 11.38 -26.89
C PRO A 133 8.06 12.01 -26.66
N ALA A 134 8.81 11.59 -25.63
CA ALA A 134 10.19 12.06 -25.45
C ALA A 134 11.17 11.49 -26.50
N MET A 135 10.94 10.26 -26.97
CA MET A 135 11.77 9.62 -28.01
C MET A 135 11.44 10.11 -29.42
N THR A 136 10.18 10.42 -29.70
CA THR A 136 9.75 11.01 -30.98
C THR A 136 10.14 12.48 -31.09
N GLY A 137 10.46 13.13 -29.97
CA GLY A 137 10.95 14.50 -29.93
C GLY A 137 9.85 15.55 -29.76
N ASP A 138 8.68 15.18 -29.24
CA ASP A 138 7.58 16.11 -28.97
C ASP A 138 8.02 17.19 -27.96
N ASP A 139 7.89 18.46 -28.32
CA ASP A 139 8.19 19.59 -27.45
C ASP A 139 6.97 19.98 -26.63
N ILE A 140 6.76 19.26 -25.53
CA ILE A 140 5.65 19.54 -24.61
C ILE A 140 5.75 20.94 -23.99
N ASN A 141 6.95 21.53 -23.90
CA ASN A 141 7.11 22.86 -23.29
C ASN A 141 6.54 23.93 -24.22
N ALA A 142 6.79 23.82 -25.52
CA ALA A 142 6.19 24.68 -26.53
C ALA A 142 4.66 24.55 -26.55
N VAL A 143 4.13 23.33 -26.51
CA VAL A 143 2.69 23.07 -26.49
C VAL A 143 2.03 23.64 -25.22
N CYS A 144 2.62 23.39 -24.05
CA CYS A 144 2.10 23.92 -22.78
C CYS A 144 2.12 25.45 -22.76
N LYS A 145 3.20 26.07 -23.26
CA LYS A 145 3.30 27.53 -23.38
C LYS A 145 2.20 28.10 -24.27
N ALA A 146 2.01 27.52 -25.46
CA ALA A 146 0.97 27.96 -26.40
C ALA A 146 -0.44 27.80 -25.81
N ALA A 147 -0.71 26.68 -25.15
CA ALA A 147 -2.00 26.45 -24.48
C ALA A 147 -2.23 27.46 -23.34
N ARG A 148 -1.21 27.72 -22.51
CA ARG A 148 -1.29 28.73 -21.44
C ARG A 148 -1.62 30.12 -21.99
N GLU A 149 -0.94 30.54 -23.06
CA GLU A 149 -1.18 31.83 -23.72
C GLU A 149 -2.58 31.92 -24.34
N LYS A 150 -3.08 30.82 -24.92
CA LYS A 150 -4.40 30.79 -25.55
C LYS A 150 -5.55 30.81 -24.53
N PHE A 151 -5.44 30.04 -23.46
CA PHE A 151 -6.55 29.79 -22.52
C PHE A 151 -6.45 30.62 -21.23
N GLY A 152 -5.33 31.32 -20.99
CA GLY A 152 -5.14 32.12 -19.78
C GLY A 152 -5.05 31.29 -18.49
N LYS A 153 -4.77 29.98 -18.61
CA LYS A 153 -4.66 29.05 -17.49
C LYS A 153 -3.27 28.44 -17.39
N PRO A 154 -2.73 28.23 -16.18
CA PRO A 154 -1.49 27.49 -15.99
C PRO A 154 -1.52 26.09 -16.64
N VAL A 155 -0.58 25.85 -17.56
CA VAL A 155 -0.32 24.53 -18.16
C VAL A 155 1.15 24.20 -17.92
N ILE A 156 1.39 23.22 -17.06
CA ILE A 156 2.69 22.95 -16.45
C ILE A 156 3.33 21.72 -17.11
N PRO A 157 4.45 21.84 -17.83
CA PRO A 157 5.15 20.69 -18.38
C PRO A 157 5.96 19.96 -17.29
N ILE A 158 5.79 18.64 -17.20
CA ILE A 158 6.55 17.75 -16.33
C ILE A 158 7.35 16.76 -17.19
N ASN A 159 8.57 17.17 -17.54
CA ASN A 159 9.51 16.38 -18.31
C ASN A 159 10.10 15.24 -17.45
N SER A 160 9.46 14.07 -17.49
CA SER A 160 9.83 12.91 -16.65
C SER A 160 9.77 11.55 -17.38
N PRO A 161 10.26 11.43 -18.64
CA PRO A 161 10.15 10.18 -19.39
C PRO A 161 10.82 9.01 -18.63
N GLY A 162 10.16 7.86 -18.60
CA GLY A 162 10.52 6.76 -17.71
C GLY A 162 11.96 6.25 -17.84
N PHE A 163 12.56 6.35 -19.03
CA PHE A 163 13.92 5.87 -19.28
C PHE A 163 15.04 6.71 -18.65
N VAL A 164 14.76 7.95 -18.19
CA VAL A 164 15.81 8.85 -17.66
C VAL A 164 16.29 8.48 -16.27
N GLY A 165 15.55 7.65 -15.55
CA GLY A 165 16.01 7.13 -14.28
C GLY A 165 14.92 6.55 -13.38
N PRO A 166 15.26 6.29 -12.11
CA PRO A 166 14.36 5.65 -11.16
C PRO A 166 13.31 6.64 -10.62
N LYS A 167 12.28 6.08 -9.95
CA LYS A 167 11.23 6.81 -9.24
C LYS A 167 11.70 8.01 -8.43
N ASN A 168 12.83 7.89 -7.72
CA ASN A 168 13.33 8.99 -6.90
C ASN A 168 13.80 10.19 -7.73
N LEU A 169 14.32 9.97 -8.93
CA LEU A 169 14.63 11.06 -9.86
C LEU A 169 13.35 11.74 -10.32
N GLY A 170 12.31 10.95 -10.61
CA GLY A 170 10.97 11.44 -10.92
C GLY A 170 10.42 12.44 -9.90
N ASN A 171 10.51 12.11 -8.61
CA ASN A 171 10.09 12.99 -7.53
C ASN A 171 10.82 14.35 -7.58
N LYS A 172 12.14 14.34 -7.83
CA LYS A 172 12.93 15.56 -7.92
C LYS A 172 12.55 16.39 -9.14
N LEU A 173 12.36 15.75 -10.31
CA LEU A 173 11.94 16.43 -11.54
C LEU A 173 10.56 17.07 -11.40
N ALA A 174 9.63 16.40 -10.71
CA ALA A 174 8.36 17.00 -10.32
C ALA A 174 8.55 18.24 -9.42
N GLY A 175 9.41 18.15 -8.41
CA GLY A 175 9.76 19.29 -7.56
C GLY A 175 10.38 20.47 -8.33
N GLU A 176 11.23 20.20 -9.32
CA GLU A 176 11.78 21.23 -10.21
C GLU A 176 10.69 21.91 -11.05
N ALA A 177 9.74 21.14 -11.59
CA ALA A 177 8.62 21.69 -12.33
C ALA A 177 7.76 22.63 -11.46
N LEU A 178 7.54 22.29 -10.18
CA LEU A 178 6.87 23.19 -9.24
C LEU A 178 7.67 24.48 -9.00
N LEU A 179 8.98 24.36 -8.76
CA LEU A 179 9.86 25.51 -8.51
C LEU A 179 10.01 26.45 -9.72
N GLU A 180 9.95 25.91 -10.95
CA GLU A 180 10.13 26.69 -12.18
C GLU A 180 8.82 27.34 -12.66
N HIS A 181 7.69 26.66 -12.48
CA HIS A 181 6.44 27.05 -13.13
C HIS A 181 5.28 27.38 -12.18
N VAL A 182 5.39 27.09 -10.88
CA VAL A 182 4.27 27.20 -9.93
C VAL A 182 4.61 28.07 -8.73
N ILE A 183 5.62 27.71 -7.95
CA ILE A 183 5.98 28.40 -6.71
C ILE A 183 6.43 29.83 -7.04
N GLY A 184 5.84 30.82 -6.38
CA GLY A 184 6.13 32.24 -6.61
C GLY A 184 5.26 32.91 -7.68
N THR A 185 4.24 32.23 -8.20
CA THR A 185 3.38 32.79 -9.28
C THR A 185 2.10 33.45 -8.78
N GLU A 186 1.70 33.20 -7.53
CA GLU A 186 0.53 33.82 -6.90
C GLU A 186 0.86 34.29 -5.48
N GLU A 187 0.05 35.21 -4.97
CA GLU A 187 0.12 35.69 -3.58
C GLU A 187 -1.06 35.17 -2.76
N PRO A 188 -0.86 34.88 -1.46
CA PRO A 188 -1.96 34.51 -0.58
C PRO A 188 -2.74 35.77 -0.17
N ASP A 189 -4.01 35.60 0.16
CA ASP A 189 -4.86 36.72 0.60
C ASP A 189 -4.37 37.31 1.96
N GLU A 190 -3.78 36.46 2.80
CA GLU A 190 -3.20 36.85 4.09
C GLU A 190 -1.99 35.97 4.44
N THR A 191 -1.07 36.52 5.23
CA THR A 191 0.05 35.76 5.82
C THR A 191 0.06 35.94 7.33
N THR A 192 0.55 34.92 8.04
CA THR A 192 0.69 34.94 9.49
C THR A 192 2.14 34.66 9.92
N PRO A 193 2.52 34.98 11.16
CA PRO A 193 3.79 34.53 11.73
C PRO A 193 3.89 33.01 11.92
N TYR A 194 2.78 32.27 11.76
CA TYR A 194 2.68 30.84 12.03
C TYR A 194 2.49 29.99 10.77
N ASP A 195 2.71 30.56 9.58
CA ASP A 195 2.53 29.89 8.30
C ASP A 195 3.70 28.95 8.00
N ILE A 196 3.41 27.67 7.76
CA ILE A 196 4.41 26.66 7.40
C ILE A 196 4.09 25.95 6.09
N ASN A 197 5.13 25.42 5.43
CA ASN A 197 4.96 24.42 4.38
C ASN A 197 5.27 23.02 4.92
N ILE A 198 4.48 22.04 4.49
CA ILE A 198 4.79 20.62 4.68
C ILE A 198 5.15 20.03 3.32
N ILE A 199 6.38 19.56 3.18
CA ILE A 199 6.94 19.08 1.91
C ILE A 199 7.17 17.57 1.98
N GLY A 200 6.73 16.85 0.95
CA GLY A 200 6.87 15.40 0.85
C GLY A 200 5.84 14.62 1.66
N GLU A 201 4.74 15.27 2.04
CA GLU A 201 3.56 14.62 2.60
C GLU A 201 2.51 14.39 1.52
N TYR A 202 1.86 13.23 1.50
CA TYR A 202 0.98 12.79 0.40
C TYR A 202 -0.47 12.51 0.82
N ASN A 203 -0.80 12.70 2.10
CA ASN A 203 -2.11 12.47 2.72
C ASN A 203 -2.71 11.09 2.36
N LEU A 204 -1.86 10.07 2.37
CA LEU A 204 -2.28 8.70 2.06
C LEU A 204 -3.20 8.21 3.17
N SER A 205 -4.38 7.71 2.82
CA SER A 205 -5.41 7.31 3.79
C SER A 205 -5.80 8.41 4.80
N GLY A 206 -5.54 9.69 4.51
CA GLY A 206 -5.91 10.80 5.38
C GLY A 206 -4.94 11.05 6.54
N GLU A 207 -3.68 10.62 6.42
CA GLU A 207 -2.70 10.75 7.50
C GLU A 207 -2.41 12.19 7.93
N LEU A 208 -2.34 13.15 6.99
CA LEU A 208 -2.10 14.55 7.34
C LEU A 208 -3.21 15.09 8.24
N TRP A 209 -4.44 14.58 8.09
CA TRP A 209 -5.58 14.99 8.91
C TRP A 209 -5.50 14.50 10.36
N GLN A 210 -4.60 13.59 10.70
CA GLN A 210 -4.30 13.23 12.09
C GLN A 210 -3.38 14.27 12.76
N VAL A 211 -2.56 14.96 11.97
CA VAL A 211 -1.57 15.93 12.45
C VAL A 211 -2.11 17.36 12.40
N LYS A 212 -2.92 17.67 11.39
CA LYS A 212 -3.50 19.01 11.19
C LYS A 212 -4.19 19.57 12.47
N PRO A 213 -5.02 18.82 13.20
CA PRO A 213 -5.66 19.34 14.41
C PRO A 213 -4.66 19.76 15.51
N LEU A 214 -3.51 19.10 15.59
CA LEU A 214 -2.45 19.44 16.55
C LEU A 214 -1.82 20.80 16.20
N LEU A 215 -1.56 21.02 14.91
CA LEU A 215 -1.03 22.29 14.40
C LEU A 215 -2.06 23.41 14.55
N ASP A 216 -3.33 23.14 14.23
CA ASP A 216 -4.42 24.11 14.38
C ASP A 216 -4.59 24.55 15.84
N GLU A 217 -4.48 23.64 16.82
CA GLU A 217 -4.53 23.97 18.26
C GLU A 217 -3.38 24.89 18.70
N LEU A 218 -2.20 24.71 18.10
CA LEU A 218 -1.05 25.61 18.31
C LEU A 218 -1.19 26.93 17.55
N GLY A 219 -2.22 27.09 16.71
CA GLY A 219 -2.38 28.25 15.82
C GLY A 219 -1.43 28.24 14.63
N ILE A 220 -0.80 27.10 14.35
CA ILE A 220 0.14 26.90 13.24
C ILE A 220 -0.66 26.56 11.99
N ARG A 221 -0.55 27.41 10.97
CA ARG A 221 -1.29 27.24 9.72
C ARG A 221 -0.41 26.54 8.70
N ILE A 222 -0.88 25.41 8.18
CA ILE A 222 -0.29 24.80 6.98
C ILE A 222 -0.68 25.68 5.79
N LEU A 223 0.24 26.54 5.34
CA LEU A 223 0.03 27.40 4.17
C LEU A 223 -0.02 26.57 2.89
N SER A 224 0.84 25.56 2.80
CA SER A 224 0.88 24.63 1.66
C SER A 224 1.32 23.24 2.11
N CYS A 225 0.67 22.22 1.57
CA CYS A 225 1.13 20.84 1.61
C CYS A 225 1.54 20.40 0.21
N ILE A 226 2.81 20.08 0.02
CA ILE A 226 3.35 19.55 -1.23
C ILE A 226 3.50 18.03 -1.05
N SER A 227 2.52 17.20 -1.42
CA SER A 227 1.30 17.52 -2.21
C SER A 227 -0.01 17.02 -1.61
N GLY A 228 0.01 16.29 -0.49
CA GLY A 228 -1.15 15.61 0.07
C GLY A 228 -2.31 16.53 0.41
N ASP A 229 -3.46 16.34 -0.25
CA ASP A 229 -4.63 17.22 -0.13
C ASP A 229 -4.32 18.69 -0.44
N GLY A 230 -3.30 18.96 -1.25
CA GLY A 230 -2.93 20.32 -1.65
C GLY A 230 -3.81 20.87 -2.77
N ARG A 231 -3.85 22.19 -2.90
CA ARG A 231 -4.45 22.93 -4.02
C ARG A 231 -3.39 23.63 -4.85
N TYR A 232 -3.66 23.86 -6.13
CA TYR A 232 -2.73 24.58 -7.02
C TYR A 232 -2.30 25.93 -6.43
N ARG A 233 -3.29 26.73 -6.04
CA ARG A 233 -3.10 28.08 -5.50
C ARG A 233 -2.21 28.07 -4.24
N GLU A 234 -2.43 27.09 -3.36
CA GLU A 234 -1.61 26.89 -2.15
C GLU A 234 -0.14 26.62 -2.46
N VAL A 235 0.14 25.81 -3.49
CA VAL A 235 1.51 25.57 -3.93
C VAL A 235 2.10 26.82 -4.59
N ALA A 236 1.29 27.56 -5.36
CA ALA A 236 1.72 28.77 -6.06
C ALA A 236 2.20 29.86 -5.09
N TYR A 237 1.48 30.09 -3.98
CA TYR A 237 1.89 31.06 -2.96
C TYR A 237 2.75 30.50 -1.82
N SER A 238 3.16 29.22 -1.88
CA SER A 238 3.93 28.56 -0.80
C SER A 238 5.25 29.28 -0.44
N HIS A 239 5.77 30.12 -1.33
CA HIS A 239 6.95 30.96 -1.10
C HIS A 239 6.77 32.04 -0.01
N ARG A 240 5.57 32.19 0.56
CA ARG A 240 5.28 33.11 1.68
C ARG A 240 5.35 32.48 3.08
N ALA A 241 5.59 31.17 3.18
CA ALA A 241 5.70 30.50 4.48
C ALA A 241 6.87 31.03 5.32
N ARG A 242 6.77 30.90 6.64
CA ARG A 242 7.80 31.29 7.61
C ARG A 242 8.86 30.21 7.82
N ALA A 243 8.46 28.95 7.72
CA ALA A 243 9.31 27.77 7.82
C ALA A 243 8.75 26.62 6.98
N ALA A 244 9.55 25.59 6.74
CA ALA A 244 9.12 24.36 6.08
C ALA A 244 9.57 23.11 6.86
N MET A 245 8.73 22.08 6.85
CA MET A 245 9.09 20.75 7.32
C MET A 245 9.10 19.78 6.15
N MET A 246 10.17 18.99 6.04
CA MET A 246 10.23 17.87 5.11
C MET A 246 9.94 16.56 5.83
N VAL A 247 8.80 15.94 5.53
CA VAL A 247 8.33 14.71 6.24
C VAL A 247 9.00 13.43 5.72
N CYS A 248 9.47 13.43 4.47
CA CYS A 248 10.07 12.25 3.85
C CYS A 248 11.35 12.63 3.06
N SER A 249 12.47 12.64 3.78
CA SER A 249 13.78 13.27 3.48
C SER A 249 14.45 13.09 2.11
N LYS A 250 13.91 12.29 1.18
CA LYS A 250 14.61 11.96 -0.08
C LYS A 250 13.87 12.27 -1.36
N ALA A 251 12.57 12.55 -1.29
CA ALA A 251 11.76 12.76 -2.48
C ALA A 251 11.92 14.17 -3.07
N MET A 252 11.91 15.21 -2.22
CA MET A 252 11.83 16.61 -2.66
C MET A 252 12.76 17.55 -1.90
N ILE A 253 13.93 17.07 -1.46
CA ILE A 253 14.95 17.91 -0.78
C ILE A 253 15.41 19.12 -1.61
N ASN A 254 15.41 18.96 -2.94
CA ASN A 254 15.72 20.05 -3.86
C ASN A 254 14.70 21.20 -3.76
N VAL A 255 13.43 20.89 -3.45
CA VAL A 255 12.40 21.90 -3.23
C VAL A 255 12.69 22.70 -1.96
N ALA A 256 12.89 22.01 -0.83
CA ALA A 256 13.15 22.69 0.44
C ALA A 256 14.43 23.54 0.40
N ARG A 257 15.55 22.99 -0.10
CA ARG A 257 16.80 23.73 -0.27
C ARG A 257 16.63 24.96 -1.17
N LYS A 258 16.00 24.82 -2.34
CA LYS A 258 15.82 25.95 -3.26
C LYS A 258 14.83 26.98 -2.70
N MET A 259 13.87 26.59 -1.86
CA MET A 259 13.01 27.54 -1.16
C MET A 259 13.77 28.32 -0.09
N GLU A 260 14.70 27.68 0.62
CA GLU A 260 15.63 28.37 1.52
C GLU A 260 16.51 29.36 0.75
N GLU A 261 17.13 28.94 -0.36
CA GLU A 261 18.00 29.80 -1.18
C GLU A 261 17.27 30.97 -1.84
N ARG A 262 16.07 30.74 -2.38
CA ARG A 262 15.33 31.75 -3.16
C ARG A 262 14.46 32.67 -2.31
N TYR A 263 13.93 32.16 -1.20
CA TYR A 263 12.91 32.87 -0.40
C TYR A 263 13.28 32.99 1.08
N GLY A 264 14.41 32.43 1.53
CA GLY A 264 14.84 32.51 2.93
C GLY A 264 13.93 31.73 3.89
N ILE A 265 13.30 30.65 3.41
CA ILE A 265 12.42 29.79 4.21
C ILE A 265 13.29 28.68 4.83
N PRO A 266 13.62 28.73 6.13
CA PRO A 266 14.37 27.68 6.78
C PRO A 266 13.57 26.38 6.79
N PHE A 267 14.26 25.25 6.69
CA PHE A 267 13.62 23.95 6.75
C PHE A 267 14.37 22.96 7.65
N PHE A 268 13.65 21.95 8.10
CA PHE A 268 14.23 20.78 8.74
C PHE A 268 13.59 19.50 8.22
N GLU A 269 14.28 18.38 8.40
CA GLU A 269 13.74 17.05 8.16
C GLU A 269 13.12 16.51 9.44
N GLY A 270 11.88 16.03 9.37
CA GLY A 270 11.19 15.43 10.52
C GLY A 270 10.23 14.34 10.09
N SER A 271 9.52 13.75 11.04
CA SER A 271 8.61 12.63 10.82
C SER A 271 7.41 12.72 11.74
N PHE A 272 6.22 12.47 11.18
CA PHE A 272 5.00 12.24 11.96
C PHE A 272 4.68 10.76 12.13
N TYR A 273 5.54 9.86 11.66
CA TYR A 273 5.50 8.47 12.08
C TYR A 273 6.25 8.38 13.40
N GLY A 274 5.69 7.72 14.42
CA GLY A 274 6.27 7.63 15.76
C GLY A 274 5.74 8.71 16.71
N ILE A 275 5.51 8.33 17.97
CA ILE A 275 5.03 9.25 19.03
C ILE A 275 6.11 10.29 19.34
N GLY A 276 7.33 9.84 19.67
CA GLY A 276 8.46 10.75 19.95
C GLY A 276 8.85 11.62 18.76
N ASP A 277 8.90 11.06 17.55
CA ASP A 277 9.23 11.84 16.33
C ASP A 277 8.16 12.89 16.01
N THR A 278 6.88 12.60 16.28
CA THR A 278 5.80 13.60 16.17
C THR A 278 6.06 14.74 17.15
N SER A 279 6.39 14.43 18.40
CA SER A 279 6.72 15.42 19.43
C SER A 279 7.93 16.27 19.03
N ASP A 280 9.00 15.65 18.55
CA ASP A 280 10.20 16.36 18.11
C ASP A 280 9.97 17.22 16.87
N SER A 281 9.10 16.78 15.97
CA SER A 281 8.68 17.57 14.81
C SER A 281 7.87 18.80 15.24
N LEU A 282 6.94 18.66 16.18
CA LEU A 282 6.19 19.79 16.74
C LEU A 282 7.11 20.81 17.43
N ARG A 283 8.09 20.33 18.23
CA ARG A 283 9.11 21.18 18.86
C ARG A 283 9.93 21.96 17.84
N GLN A 284 10.41 21.28 16.79
CA GLN A 284 11.22 21.91 15.76
C GLN A 284 10.43 22.94 14.95
N ILE A 285 9.17 22.67 14.62
CA ILE A 285 8.28 23.65 13.99
C ILE A 285 8.13 24.87 14.89
N ALA A 286 7.78 24.67 16.16
CA ALA A 286 7.57 25.76 17.12
C ALA A 286 8.83 26.63 17.27
N ARG A 287 10.00 25.99 17.41
CA ARG A 287 11.29 26.67 17.49
C ARG A 287 11.58 27.52 16.25
N LEU A 288 11.44 26.95 15.06
CA LEU A 288 11.68 27.70 13.82
C LEU A 288 10.72 28.87 13.66
N LEU A 289 9.44 28.72 14.04
CA LEU A 289 8.48 29.82 13.99
C LEU A 289 8.84 30.94 14.97
N VAL A 290 9.25 30.60 16.20
CA VAL A 290 9.71 31.59 17.20
C VAL A 290 10.96 32.32 16.72
N ASP A 291 11.95 31.60 16.17
CA ASP A 291 13.15 32.18 15.56
C ASP A 291 12.81 33.12 14.38
N ARG A 292 11.62 32.94 13.78
CA ARG A 292 11.08 33.74 12.67
C ARG A 292 10.08 34.82 13.11
N GLY A 293 9.94 35.06 14.42
CA GLY A 293 9.15 36.15 14.98
C GLY A 293 7.77 35.77 15.50
N ALA A 294 7.46 34.48 15.64
CA ALA A 294 6.29 34.05 16.39
C ALA A 294 6.48 34.28 17.91
N PRO A 295 5.40 34.53 18.68
CA PRO A 295 5.42 34.64 20.13
C PRO A 295 6.09 33.45 20.84
N ALA A 296 6.91 33.76 21.86
CA ALA A 296 7.72 32.76 22.57
C ALA A 296 6.89 31.75 23.39
N ASP A 297 5.66 32.10 23.79
CA ASP A 297 4.73 31.21 24.49
C ASP A 297 4.30 30.01 23.63
N LEU A 298 4.55 30.05 22.31
CA LEU A 298 4.33 28.91 21.42
C LEU A 298 5.12 27.67 21.87
N LEU A 299 6.32 27.83 22.45
CA LEU A 299 7.13 26.72 22.94
C LEU A 299 6.45 26.01 24.13
N ASP A 300 5.99 26.78 25.11
CA ASP A 300 5.32 26.24 26.31
C ASP A 300 3.99 25.57 25.96
N ARG A 301 3.22 26.20 25.05
CA ARG A 301 1.97 25.61 24.51
C ARG A 301 2.23 24.30 23.77
N THR A 302 3.34 24.23 23.03
CA THR A 302 3.75 23.02 22.31
C THR A 302 4.12 21.90 23.27
N GLU A 303 4.89 22.16 24.32
CA GLU A 303 5.22 21.14 25.33
C GLU A 303 3.99 20.67 26.12
N ALA A 304 3.07 21.57 26.45
CA ALA A 304 1.82 21.20 27.12
C ALA A 304 0.95 20.28 26.25
N LEU A 305 0.85 20.58 24.95
CA LEU A 305 0.17 19.73 23.97
C LEU A 305 0.84 18.34 23.87
N ILE A 306 2.17 18.33 23.72
CA ILE A 306 2.95 17.09 23.60
C ILE A 306 2.75 16.20 24.82
N ALA A 307 2.91 16.74 26.03
CA ALA A 307 2.76 15.95 27.26
C ALA A 307 1.36 15.34 27.39
N ARG A 308 0.32 16.09 26.99
CA ARG A 308 -1.07 15.61 26.97
C ARG A 308 -1.27 14.48 25.97
N GLU A 309 -0.82 14.66 24.73
CA GLU A 309 -1.05 13.70 23.65
C GLU A 309 -0.18 12.44 23.77
N GLU A 310 1.05 12.55 24.25
CA GLU A 310 1.89 11.39 24.58
C GLU A 310 1.23 10.54 25.67
N ALA A 311 0.79 11.17 26.78
CA ALA A 311 0.13 10.44 27.87
C ALA A 311 -1.12 9.69 27.37
N ARG A 312 -1.93 10.31 26.50
CA ARG A 312 -3.09 9.67 25.87
C ARG A 312 -2.70 8.49 24.98
N ALA A 313 -1.70 8.67 24.12
CA ALA A 313 -1.25 7.63 23.20
C ALA A 313 -0.68 6.43 23.95
N TRP A 314 0.14 6.66 24.98
CA TRP A 314 0.71 5.60 25.79
C TRP A 314 -0.34 4.84 26.60
N ALA A 315 -1.32 5.55 27.17
CA ALA A 315 -2.44 4.92 27.84
C ALA A 315 -3.26 4.03 26.89
N ALA A 316 -3.43 4.46 25.62
CA ALA A 316 -4.14 3.68 24.62
C ALA A 316 -3.35 2.46 24.11
N ILE A 317 -2.01 2.54 24.08
CA ILE A 317 -1.13 1.42 23.68
C ILE A 317 -0.94 0.41 24.81
N ALA A 318 -0.96 0.84 26.08
CA ALA A 318 -0.67 -0.01 27.23
C ALA A 318 -1.45 -1.35 27.28
N PRO A 319 -2.75 -1.42 26.94
CA PRO A 319 -3.52 -2.68 26.92
C PRO A 319 -2.99 -3.74 25.93
N PHE A 320 -2.24 -3.33 24.91
CA PHE A 320 -1.68 -4.25 23.91
C PHE A 320 -0.36 -4.90 24.36
N LYS A 321 0.40 -4.25 25.26
CA LYS A 321 1.73 -4.71 25.69
C LYS A 321 1.76 -6.17 26.16
N PRO A 322 0.85 -6.65 27.03
CA PRO A 322 0.87 -8.04 27.50
C PRO A 322 0.66 -9.04 26.36
N ARG A 323 -0.12 -8.67 25.32
CA ARG A 323 -0.39 -9.54 24.17
C ARG A 323 0.80 -9.60 23.22
N PHE A 324 1.58 -8.55 23.14
CA PHE A 324 2.72 -8.43 22.23
C PHE A 324 4.04 -8.96 22.80
N GLN A 325 4.10 -9.25 24.09
CA GLN A 325 5.30 -9.79 24.72
C GLN A 325 5.83 -11.03 23.97
N GLY A 326 7.11 -10.98 23.59
CA GLY A 326 7.80 -12.04 22.84
C GLY A 326 7.43 -12.16 21.37
N LYS A 327 6.62 -11.23 20.81
CA LYS A 327 6.26 -11.21 19.39
C LYS A 327 7.26 -10.42 18.58
N LYS A 328 7.73 -11.01 17.48
CA LYS A 328 8.79 -10.48 16.63
C LYS A 328 8.25 -9.93 15.31
N VAL A 329 8.69 -8.75 14.93
CA VAL A 329 8.29 -8.06 13.70
C VAL A 329 9.44 -8.05 12.69
N LEU A 330 9.16 -8.43 11.44
CA LEU A 330 10.04 -8.20 10.31
C LEU A 330 9.61 -6.92 9.58
N LEU A 331 10.41 -5.86 9.66
CA LEU A 331 10.09 -4.55 9.11
C LEU A 331 10.83 -4.31 7.78
N ILE A 332 10.12 -4.33 6.66
CA ILE A 332 10.70 -4.10 5.33
C ILE A 332 10.07 -2.85 4.71
N THR A 333 10.68 -1.67 4.97
CA THR A 333 10.17 -0.38 4.46
C THR A 333 11.20 0.42 3.68
N GLY A 334 10.72 1.44 2.97
CA GLY A 334 11.57 2.48 2.41
C GLY A 334 12.14 3.38 3.51
N GLY A 335 13.46 3.51 3.50
CA GLY A 335 14.25 3.79 4.70
C GLY A 335 14.17 5.10 5.49
N VAL A 336 13.19 5.99 5.34
CA VAL A 336 12.97 7.07 6.34
C VAL A 336 11.97 6.62 7.42
N LYS A 337 10.98 5.80 7.05
CA LYS A 337 9.96 5.29 7.98
C LYS A 337 10.48 4.22 8.94
N SER A 338 11.61 3.58 8.63
CA SER A 338 12.08 2.40 9.36
C SER A 338 12.35 2.69 10.84
N TRP A 339 13.07 3.77 11.18
CA TRP A 339 13.46 4.05 12.57
C TRP A 339 12.29 4.45 13.46
N SER A 340 11.50 5.42 13.01
CA SER A 340 10.36 5.91 13.77
C SER A 340 9.34 4.82 14.11
N VAL A 341 9.11 3.92 13.15
CA VAL A 341 8.25 2.77 13.35
C VAL A 341 8.92 1.74 14.29
N VAL A 342 10.24 1.52 14.19
CA VAL A 342 10.99 0.66 15.13
C VAL A 342 10.75 1.08 16.58
N ALA A 343 10.95 2.37 16.90
CA ALA A 343 10.78 2.88 18.26
C ALA A 343 9.35 2.64 18.77
N ALA A 344 8.34 3.00 17.95
CA ALA A 344 6.95 2.79 18.33
C ALA A 344 6.57 1.30 18.51
N LEU A 345 7.12 0.40 17.71
CA LEU A 345 6.91 -1.06 17.86
C LEU A 345 7.50 -1.56 19.18
N GLN A 346 8.74 -1.16 19.51
CA GLN A 346 9.40 -1.53 20.75
C GLN A 346 8.65 -1.02 21.98
N GLU A 347 8.19 0.23 21.94
CA GLU A 347 7.41 0.81 23.03
C GLU A 347 6.03 0.16 23.19
N ALA A 348 5.45 -0.39 22.12
CA ALA A 348 4.26 -1.23 22.15
C ALA A 348 4.50 -2.66 22.71
N GLY A 349 5.75 -3.04 22.96
CA GLY A 349 6.14 -4.35 23.49
C GLY A 349 6.47 -5.40 22.43
N LEU A 350 6.69 -4.99 21.17
CA LEU A 350 7.11 -5.88 20.08
C LEU A 350 8.63 -5.90 19.95
N GLU A 351 9.18 -7.05 19.64
CA GLU A 351 10.59 -7.24 19.31
C GLU A 351 10.81 -7.13 17.80
N LEU A 352 12.03 -6.79 17.37
CA LEU A 352 12.37 -6.79 15.95
C LEU A 352 13.19 -8.02 15.57
N ALA A 353 12.70 -8.78 14.60
CA ALA A 353 13.45 -9.86 13.96
C ALA A 353 14.52 -9.33 12.98
N GLY A 354 14.23 -8.18 12.39
CA GLY A 354 15.10 -7.53 11.42
C GLY A 354 14.42 -6.33 10.78
N THR A 355 15.21 -5.38 10.29
CA THR A 355 14.72 -4.17 9.63
C THR A 355 15.55 -3.84 8.40
N SER A 356 14.89 -3.34 7.33
CA SER A 356 15.61 -2.86 6.16
C SER A 356 16.19 -1.46 6.42
N VAL A 357 17.52 -1.34 6.24
CA VAL A 357 18.27 -0.09 6.39
C VAL A 357 18.69 0.51 5.04
N LYS A 358 18.18 -0.03 3.93
CA LYS A 358 18.61 0.29 2.55
C LYS A 358 18.61 1.79 2.24
N LYS A 359 17.66 2.54 2.83
CA LYS A 359 17.54 4.00 2.63
C LYS A 359 17.58 4.80 3.93
N SER A 360 18.06 4.24 5.04
CA SER A 360 18.22 4.97 6.31
C SER A 360 19.43 5.89 6.30
N THR A 361 19.43 6.93 7.14
CA THR A 361 20.59 7.82 7.33
C THR A 361 21.72 7.09 8.06
N LYS A 362 22.90 7.70 8.20
CA LYS A 362 23.98 7.10 8.99
C LYS A 362 23.63 7.08 10.48
N GLU A 363 23.07 8.17 10.98
CA GLU A 363 22.61 8.31 12.37
C GLU A 363 21.50 7.29 12.70
N ASP A 364 20.53 7.10 11.80
CA ASP A 364 19.51 6.05 11.97
C ASP A 364 20.16 4.67 12.09
N LYS A 365 21.17 4.36 11.27
CA LYS A 365 21.86 3.07 11.32
C LYS A 365 22.62 2.90 12.63
N GLU A 366 23.21 3.94 13.19
CA GLU A 366 23.92 3.86 14.48
C GLU A 366 22.95 3.62 15.63
N ARG A 367 21.85 4.38 15.68
CA ARG A 367 20.80 4.20 16.69
C ARG A 367 20.11 2.83 16.59
N ILE A 368 19.86 2.35 15.37
CA ILE A 368 19.32 0.99 15.16
C ILE A 368 20.31 -0.06 15.69
N LYS A 369 21.63 0.10 15.50
CA LYS A 369 22.62 -0.86 16.03
C LYS A 369 22.66 -0.89 17.56
N GLU A 370 22.54 0.26 18.21
CA GLU A 370 22.55 0.34 19.68
C GLU A 370 21.32 -0.35 20.30
N LEU A 371 20.13 -0.20 19.69
CA LEU A 371 18.89 -0.78 20.22
C LEU A 371 18.64 -2.23 19.81
N LEU A 372 19.09 -2.66 18.63
CA LEU A 372 18.82 -4.01 18.11
C LEU A 372 19.60 -5.13 18.82
N GLY A 373 20.62 -4.78 19.62
CA GLY A 373 21.53 -5.77 20.21
C GLY A 373 22.29 -6.58 19.14
N GLN A 374 23.04 -7.60 19.55
CA GLN A 374 23.85 -8.39 18.62
C GLN A 374 23.03 -9.33 17.71
N ASP A 375 21.73 -9.52 17.98
CA ASP A 375 20.92 -10.59 17.38
C ASP A 375 20.02 -10.18 16.21
N ALA A 376 19.77 -8.88 15.98
CA ALA A 376 18.89 -8.45 14.89
C ALA A 376 19.65 -7.98 13.64
N HIS A 377 19.27 -8.56 12.50
CA HIS A 377 19.97 -8.36 11.23
C HIS A 377 19.55 -7.06 10.54
N MET A 378 20.53 -6.18 10.27
CA MET A 378 20.36 -5.06 9.35
C MET A 378 20.39 -5.55 7.91
N ILE A 379 19.28 -5.39 7.18
CA ILE A 379 19.20 -5.91 5.81
C ILE A 379 19.25 -4.77 4.77
N GLU A 380 20.31 -4.76 3.96
CA GLU A 380 20.47 -3.79 2.87
C GLU A 380 19.68 -4.17 1.61
N ASP A 381 19.60 -5.46 1.30
CA ASP A 381 18.71 -5.99 0.27
C ASP A 381 18.26 -7.38 0.70
N MET A 382 16.96 -7.66 0.58
CA MET A 382 16.42 -8.99 0.86
C MET A 382 15.70 -9.47 -0.39
N THR A 383 16.10 -10.63 -0.89
CA THR A 383 15.38 -11.28 -1.97
C THR A 383 14.07 -11.85 -1.45
N PRO A 384 13.04 -12.03 -2.30
CA PRO A 384 11.80 -12.70 -1.91
C PRO A 384 12.02 -14.10 -1.32
N ARG A 385 13.08 -14.81 -1.76
CA ARG A 385 13.43 -16.14 -1.23
C ARG A 385 13.95 -16.07 0.22
N GLU A 386 14.78 -15.08 0.53
CA GLU A 386 15.28 -14.87 1.90
C GLU A 386 14.17 -14.41 2.85
N MET A 387 13.30 -13.50 2.39
CA MET A 387 12.08 -13.10 3.11
C MET A 387 11.23 -14.33 3.46
N TYR A 388 10.97 -15.17 2.46
CA TYR A 388 10.19 -16.40 2.66
C TYR A 388 10.85 -17.33 3.68
N ARG A 389 12.17 -17.53 3.61
CA ARG A 389 12.89 -18.41 4.54
C ARG A 389 12.82 -17.93 5.98
N LEU A 390 13.04 -16.63 6.22
CA LEU A 390 12.92 -16.03 7.56
C LEU A 390 11.52 -16.19 8.15
N LEU A 391 10.49 -16.02 7.32
CA LEU A 391 9.09 -16.16 7.73
C LEU A 391 8.70 -17.63 7.94
N LYS A 392 9.15 -18.53 7.08
CA LYS A 392 8.90 -19.98 7.18
C LYS A 392 9.56 -20.58 8.42
N ASP A 393 10.77 -20.15 8.76
CA ASP A 393 11.51 -20.60 9.94
C ASP A 393 10.98 -19.97 11.25
N ALA A 394 9.82 -19.28 11.22
CA ALA A 394 9.16 -18.61 12.34
C ALA A 394 10.06 -17.62 13.11
N LYS A 395 11.02 -17.00 12.43
CA LYS A 395 11.93 -16.01 13.05
C LYS A 395 11.27 -14.65 13.27
N ALA A 396 10.10 -14.42 12.67
CA ALA A 396 9.23 -13.26 12.88
C ALA A 396 7.77 -13.72 12.91
N ASP A 397 6.95 -13.15 13.78
CA ASP A 397 5.52 -13.43 13.90
C ASP A 397 4.67 -12.64 12.89
N ILE A 398 5.14 -11.48 12.43
CA ILE A 398 4.45 -10.61 11.45
C ILE A 398 5.45 -9.89 10.56
N MET A 399 5.09 -9.67 9.29
CA MET A 399 5.83 -8.81 8.36
C MET A 399 5.10 -7.49 8.13
N LEU A 400 5.79 -6.37 8.36
CA LEU A 400 5.33 -5.03 8.00
C LEU A 400 6.09 -4.57 6.76
N SER A 401 5.40 -4.43 5.62
CA SER A 401 6.03 -4.04 4.35
C SER A 401 5.07 -3.35 3.38
N GLY A 402 5.28 -3.46 2.06
CA GLY A 402 4.37 -2.95 1.04
C GLY A 402 3.87 -4.07 0.12
N GLY A 403 2.79 -3.82 -0.63
CA GLY A 403 2.04 -4.83 -1.39
C GLY A 403 2.87 -5.78 -2.28
N ARG A 404 4.00 -5.33 -2.84
CA ARG A 404 4.90 -6.20 -3.63
C ARG A 404 5.43 -7.42 -2.86
N SER A 405 5.59 -7.30 -1.54
CA SER A 405 6.07 -8.38 -0.66
C SER A 405 4.95 -9.12 0.06
N GLN A 406 3.69 -8.69 -0.09
CA GLN A 406 2.51 -9.30 0.56
C GLN A 406 2.46 -10.81 0.33
N PHE A 407 2.50 -11.24 -0.92
CA PHE A 407 2.35 -12.65 -1.28
C PHE A 407 3.50 -13.53 -0.79
N VAL A 408 4.66 -12.94 -0.46
CA VAL A 408 5.77 -13.69 0.15
C VAL A 408 5.39 -14.14 1.56
N ALA A 409 4.82 -13.24 2.36
CA ALA A 409 4.36 -13.59 3.71
C ALA A 409 3.13 -14.50 3.68
N LEU A 410 2.16 -14.23 2.80
CA LEU A 410 0.97 -15.06 2.71
C LEU A 410 1.30 -16.50 2.29
N LYS A 411 2.25 -16.70 1.37
CA LYS A 411 2.75 -18.04 1.01
C LYS A 411 3.48 -18.74 2.14
N ALA A 412 4.04 -18.00 3.10
CA ALA A 412 4.62 -18.54 4.32
C ALA A 412 3.58 -18.77 5.43
N ALA A 413 2.28 -18.55 5.15
CA ALA A 413 1.21 -18.57 6.14
C ALA A 413 1.46 -17.64 7.34
N MET A 414 2.06 -16.48 7.05
CA MET A 414 2.44 -15.47 8.05
C MET A 414 1.61 -14.18 7.92
N PRO A 415 1.25 -13.56 9.07
CA PRO A 415 0.63 -12.25 9.12
C PRO A 415 1.43 -11.20 8.36
N TRP A 416 0.70 -10.34 7.63
CA TRP A 416 1.27 -9.24 6.87
C TRP A 416 0.43 -7.98 7.01
N LEU A 417 1.09 -6.84 7.21
CA LEU A 417 0.47 -5.53 7.29
C LEU A 417 1.14 -4.56 6.31
N ASP A 418 0.34 -3.88 5.50
CA ASP A 418 0.83 -2.80 4.64
C ASP A 418 1.06 -1.52 5.47
N ILE A 419 2.26 -0.98 5.40
CA ILE A 419 2.65 0.31 6.01
C ILE A 419 3.26 1.27 4.98
N ASN A 420 3.20 0.90 3.70
CA ASN A 420 3.65 1.68 2.57
C ASN A 420 2.45 2.30 1.83
N GLN A 421 2.63 2.65 0.56
CA GLN A 421 1.73 3.52 -0.21
C GLN A 421 0.32 2.97 -0.50
N GLU A 422 0.09 1.67 -0.32
CA GLU A 422 -1.18 0.98 -0.62
C GLU A 422 -2.02 0.73 0.65
N ARG A 423 -1.55 1.18 1.82
CA ARG A 423 -2.24 1.02 3.10
C ARG A 423 -3.61 1.72 3.12
N HIS A 424 -4.53 1.15 3.90
CA HIS A 424 -5.90 1.65 4.06
C HIS A 424 -6.13 2.48 5.34
N HIS A 425 -5.15 2.53 6.23
CA HIS A 425 -5.26 3.22 7.52
C HIS A 425 -4.22 4.32 7.65
N ALA A 426 -4.58 5.36 8.41
CA ALA A 426 -3.69 6.44 8.75
C ALA A 426 -2.85 6.09 9.98
N TYR A 427 -1.53 6.19 9.86
CA TYR A 427 -0.58 5.86 10.94
C TYR A 427 0.25 7.04 11.45
N MET A 428 0.01 8.26 10.95
CA MET A 428 0.70 9.46 11.42
C MET A 428 0.12 10.04 12.71
N GLY A 429 0.99 10.70 13.48
CA GLY A 429 0.68 11.35 14.74
C GLY A 429 0.40 10.35 15.86
N TYR A 430 0.04 10.90 17.03
CA TYR A 430 -0.28 10.13 18.23
C TYR A 430 -1.39 9.10 18.00
N VAL A 431 -2.51 9.53 17.42
CA VAL A 431 -3.68 8.67 17.15
C VAL A 431 -3.37 7.63 16.05
N GLY A 432 -2.66 8.02 15.00
CA GLY A 432 -2.27 7.09 13.94
C GLY A 432 -1.34 5.99 14.45
N MET A 433 -0.47 6.30 15.41
CA MET A 433 0.38 5.28 16.02
C MET A 433 -0.40 4.26 16.85
N VAL A 434 -1.39 4.71 17.63
CA VAL A 434 -2.35 3.81 18.29
C VAL A 434 -3.05 2.94 17.26
N LYS A 435 -3.47 3.53 16.12
CA LYS A 435 -4.12 2.78 15.04
C LYS A 435 -3.21 1.72 14.43
N LEU A 436 -1.92 2.00 14.26
CA LEU A 436 -0.97 0.99 13.78
C LEU A 436 -0.89 -0.20 14.74
N VAL A 437 -0.79 0.06 16.04
CA VAL A 437 -0.76 -0.97 17.09
C VAL A 437 -2.04 -1.81 17.08
N GLU A 438 -3.21 -1.18 16.93
CA GLU A 438 -4.49 -1.88 16.77
C GLU A 438 -4.49 -2.82 15.55
N GLU A 439 -4.05 -2.34 14.39
CA GLU A 439 -4.05 -3.13 13.16
C GLU A 439 -3.00 -4.25 13.19
N ILE A 440 -1.87 -4.05 13.88
CA ILE A 440 -0.93 -5.13 14.18
C ILE A 440 -1.61 -6.19 15.04
N ALA A 441 -2.32 -5.81 16.11
CA ALA A 441 -3.03 -6.77 16.95
C ALA A 441 -4.09 -7.55 16.17
N ARG A 442 -4.90 -6.86 15.37
CA ARG A 442 -5.93 -7.49 14.51
C ARG A 442 -5.32 -8.46 13.52
N THR A 443 -4.22 -8.08 12.88
CA THR A 443 -3.54 -8.87 11.86
C THR A 443 -2.86 -10.09 12.47
N LEU A 444 -2.12 -9.90 13.57
CA LEU A 444 -1.33 -10.93 14.22
C LEU A 444 -2.20 -12.01 14.88
N PHE A 445 -3.30 -11.60 15.53
CA PHE A 445 -4.18 -12.51 16.28
C PHE A 445 -5.41 -12.95 15.49
N ASN A 446 -5.43 -12.78 14.17
CA ASN A 446 -6.54 -13.24 13.35
C ASN A 446 -6.67 -14.78 13.44
N PRO A 447 -7.86 -15.33 13.73
CA PRO A 447 -8.06 -16.79 13.86
C PRO A 447 -7.76 -17.57 12.57
N VAL A 448 -7.73 -16.90 11.42
CA VAL A 448 -7.37 -17.52 10.14
C VAL A 448 -6.00 -18.20 10.22
N TRP A 449 -5.04 -17.65 10.97
CA TRP A 449 -3.70 -18.21 11.09
C TRP A 449 -3.69 -19.57 11.78
N ALA A 450 -4.58 -19.79 12.75
CA ALA A 450 -4.75 -21.09 13.37
C ALA A 450 -5.39 -22.11 12.43
N GLN A 451 -6.17 -21.67 11.44
CA GLN A 451 -6.79 -22.54 10.45
C GLN A 451 -5.81 -22.93 9.33
N VAL A 452 -5.11 -21.95 8.73
CA VAL A 452 -4.21 -22.19 7.59
C VAL A 452 -2.90 -22.91 7.98
N ARG A 453 -2.58 -22.96 9.27
CA ARG A 453 -1.41 -23.69 9.80
C ARG A 453 -1.75 -25.09 10.29
N ARG A 454 -3.03 -25.50 10.28
CA ARG A 454 -3.38 -26.89 10.56
C ARG A 454 -2.88 -27.76 9.40
N PRO A 455 -2.37 -28.97 9.69
CA PRO A 455 -2.19 -29.98 8.65
C PRO A 455 -3.49 -30.14 7.86
N ALA A 456 -3.38 -30.41 6.56
CA ALA A 456 -4.59 -30.69 5.80
C ALA A 456 -5.25 -31.95 6.36
N PRO A 457 -6.59 -32.07 6.35
CA PRO A 457 -7.29 -33.24 6.86
C PRO A 457 -6.91 -34.56 6.17
N TRP A 458 -6.30 -34.50 4.99
CA TRP A 458 -5.81 -35.65 4.23
C TRP A 458 -4.30 -35.88 4.37
N ASP A 459 -3.60 -35.04 5.13
CA ASP A 459 -2.16 -35.17 5.43
C ASP A 459 -1.91 -35.91 6.76
N ASP A 460 -2.96 -36.37 7.46
CA ASP A 460 -2.81 -37.23 8.63
C ASP A 460 -2.44 -38.65 8.18
N PRO A 461 -1.22 -39.14 8.47
CA PRO A 461 -0.79 -40.48 8.09
C PRO A 461 -1.61 -41.59 8.77
N ALA A 462 -2.33 -41.27 9.85
CA ALA A 462 -3.21 -42.19 10.56
C ALA A 462 -4.66 -42.18 10.02
N ASP A 463 -5.07 -41.13 9.30
CA ASP A 463 -6.42 -40.97 8.75
C ASP A 463 -6.46 -41.32 7.25
N THR A 464 -5.96 -42.51 6.93
CA THR A 464 -5.99 -43.05 5.57
C THR A 464 -7.36 -43.60 5.24
N TRP A 465 -7.69 -43.69 3.95
CA TRP A 465 -8.93 -44.36 3.52
C TRP A 465 -8.96 -45.82 4.00
N GLN A 466 -7.79 -46.49 4.08
CA GLN A 466 -7.66 -47.82 4.65
C GLN A 466 -8.01 -47.85 6.13
N ALA A 467 -7.47 -46.94 6.94
CA ALA A 467 -7.80 -46.89 8.37
C ALA A 467 -9.29 -46.62 8.63
N ARG A 468 -9.92 -45.76 7.81
CA ARG A 468 -11.37 -45.53 7.86
C ARG A 468 -12.17 -46.77 7.46
N ALA A 469 -11.73 -47.48 6.42
CA ALA A 469 -12.36 -48.72 5.96
C ALA A 469 -12.22 -49.83 7.01
N ASP A 470 -11.03 -50.02 7.58
CA ASP A 470 -10.76 -51.02 8.60
C ASP A 470 -11.54 -50.75 9.89
N ALA A 471 -11.67 -49.48 10.30
CA ALA A 471 -12.49 -49.09 11.44
C ALA A 471 -13.99 -49.34 11.19
N ALA A 472 -14.47 -49.08 9.96
CA ALA A 472 -15.85 -49.38 9.58
C ALA A 472 -16.12 -50.90 9.57
N LEU A 473 -15.20 -51.69 9.00
CA LEU A 473 -15.26 -53.16 9.00
C LEU A 473 -15.19 -53.74 10.41
N ALA A 474 -14.33 -53.18 11.28
CA ALA A 474 -14.23 -53.60 12.68
C ALA A 474 -15.50 -53.27 13.47
N ALA A 475 -16.13 -52.12 13.21
CA ALA A 475 -17.41 -51.75 13.81
C ALA A 475 -18.56 -52.65 13.34
N GLU A 476 -18.56 -53.03 12.07
CA GLU A 476 -19.50 -53.99 11.48
C GLU A 476 -19.32 -55.41 12.06
N ALA A 477 -18.07 -55.86 12.22
CA ALA A 477 -17.75 -57.14 12.84
C ALA A 477 -18.09 -57.19 14.36
N ALA A 478 -18.05 -56.04 15.05
CA ALA A 478 -18.32 -55.97 16.48
C ALA A 478 -19.80 -56.12 16.85
N ASP A 479 -20.72 -55.75 15.96
CA ASP A 479 -22.17 -55.93 16.14
C ASP A 479 -22.86 -56.19 14.79
N PRO A 480 -22.75 -57.42 14.25
CA PRO A 480 -23.27 -57.76 12.93
C PRO A 480 -24.79 -57.55 12.83
N GLY A 481 -25.52 -57.76 13.93
CA GLY A 481 -26.97 -57.59 13.97
C GLY A 481 -27.39 -56.13 13.82
N LYS A 482 -26.67 -55.21 14.47
CA LYS A 482 -26.91 -53.77 14.34
C LYS A 482 -26.46 -53.23 12.98
N ALA A 483 -25.37 -53.76 12.43
CA ALA A 483 -24.92 -53.41 11.08
C ALA A 483 -25.95 -53.83 10.02
N GLU A 484 -26.49 -55.05 10.12
CA GLU A 484 -27.55 -55.53 9.23
C GLU A 484 -28.85 -54.71 9.38
N GLN A 485 -29.21 -54.34 10.62
CA GLN A 485 -30.36 -53.49 10.86
C GLN A 485 -30.19 -52.08 10.25
N ALA A 486 -28.99 -51.51 10.34
CA ALA A 486 -28.67 -50.22 9.72
C ALA A 486 -28.65 -50.31 8.18
N ARG A 487 -28.12 -51.40 7.61
CA ARG A 487 -28.12 -51.67 6.17
C ARG A 487 -29.56 -51.73 5.65
N ARG A 488 -30.41 -52.51 6.31
CA ARG A 488 -31.83 -52.67 5.93
C ARG A 488 -32.65 -51.39 6.09
N ALA A 489 -32.31 -50.53 7.07
CA ALA A 489 -32.96 -49.24 7.25
C ALA A 489 -32.53 -48.16 6.24
N ALA A 490 -31.56 -48.44 5.35
CA ALA A 490 -31.09 -47.49 4.35
C ALA A 490 -32.20 -47.16 3.35
N GLY A 491 -32.53 -45.87 3.21
CA GLY A 491 -33.58 -45.40 2.31
C GLY A 491 -33.23 -45.60 0.83
N VAL A 492 -34.00 -46.44 0.13
CA VAL A 492 -33.85 -46.69 -1.31
C VAL A 492 -34.72 -45.74 -2.13
N CYS A 493 -35.98 -45.54 -1.72
CA CYS A 493 -36.91 -44.60 -2.36
C CYS A 493 -37.29 -43.45 -1.42
N ALA A 494 -36.62 -42.31 -1.56
CA ALA A 494 -36.88 -41.14 -0.73
C ALA A 494 -38.32 -40.58 -0.88
N CYS A 495 -38.86 -40.53 -2.10
CA CYS A 495 -40.18 -39.94 -2.36
C CYS A 495 -41.37 -40.77 -1.84
N LYS A 496 -41.14 -42.05 -1.53
CA LYS A 496 -42.16 -42.97 -0.97
C LYS A 496 -41.77 -43.50 0.40
N GLY A 497 -40.61 -43.09 0.94
CA GLY A 497 -40.11 -43.54 2.24
C GLY A 497 -39.83 -45.04 2.32
N VAL A 498 -39.41 -45.66 1.21
CA VAL A 498 -39.15 -47.12 1.18
C VAL A 498 -37.66 -47.38 1.43
N ASP A 499 -37.37 -48.19 2.44
CA ASP A 499 -36.03 -48.66 2.78
C ASP A 499 -35.66 -49.97 2.07
N LEU A 500 -34.39 -50.35 2.19
CA LEU A 500 -33.84 -51.54 1.57
C LEU A 500 -34.51 -52.82 2.09
N GLY A 501 -34.69 -52.92 3.41
CA GLY A 501 -35.30 -54.08 4.06
C GLY A 501 -36.71 -54.36 3.55
N THR A 502 -37.51 -53.31 3.35
CA THR A 502 -38.88 -53.42 2.79
C THR A 502 -38.87 -54.04 1.39
N ILE A 503 -37.87 -53.71 0.55
CA ILE A 503 -37.75 -54.26 -0.80
C ILE A 503 -37.28 -55.71 -0.74
N GLU A 504 -36.27 -56.01 0.06
CA GLU A 504 -35.74 -57.38 0.21
C GLU A 504 -36.80 -58.35 0.77
N ASP A 505 -37.60 -57.90 1.74
CA ASP A 505 -38.70 -58.68 2.31
C ASP A 505 -39.79 -58.96 1.28
N ALA A 506 -40.18 -57.95 0.49
CA ALA A 506 -41.18 -58.12 -0.57
C ALA A 506 -40.69 -59.07 -1.66
N VAL A 507 -39.41 -58.96 -2.07
CA VAL A 507 -38.81 -59.85 -3.07
C VAL A 507 -38.78 -61.29 -2.56
N ARG A 508 -38.34 -61.53 -1.31
CA ARG A 508 -38.30 -62.87 -0.72
C ARG A 508 -39.69 -63.47 -0.49
N ALA A 509 -40.64 -62.68 0.00
CA ALA A 509 -42.00 -63.14 0.30
C ALA A 509 -42.81 -63.48 -0.95
N HIS A 510 -42.55 -62.80 -2.07
CA HIS A 510 -43.36 -62.91 -3.28
C HIS A 510 -42.60 -63.39 -4.52
N GLY A 511 -41.32 -63.71 -4.40
CA GLY A 511 -40.49 -64.21 -5.51
C GLY A 511 -40.33 -63.20 -6.65
N LEU A 512 -40.25 -61.90 -6.33
CA LEU A 512 -40.25 -60.83 -7.33
C LEU A 512 -38.93 -60.83 -8.11
N SER A 513 -39.01 -60.72 -9.43
CA SER A 513 -37.84 -60.82 -10.33
C SER A 513 -37.68 -59.63 -11.28
N SER A 514 -38.61 -58.67 -11.23
CA SER A 514 -38.61 -57.48 -12.08
C SER A 514 -38.94 -56.20 -11.32
N LEU A 515 -38.49 -55.07 -11.86
CA LEU A 515 -38.76 -53.74 -11.29
C LEU A 515 -40.28 -53.46 -11.18
N ASP A 516 -41.06 -53.90 -12.16
CA ASP A 516 -42.52 -53.70 -12.18
C ASP A 516 -43.24 -54.50 -11.09
N GLU A 517 -42.73 -55.69 -10.76
CA GLU A 517 -43.20 -56.49 -9.63
C GLU A 517 -42.87 -55.80 -8.30
N VAL A 518 -41.64 -55.30 -8.12
CA VAL A 518 -41.27 -54.55 -6.90
C VAL A 518 -42.10 -53.28 -6.73
N ARG A 519 -42.38 -52.55 -7.81
CA ARG A 519 -43.27 -51.37 -7.81
C ARG A 519 -44.65 -51.68 -7.27
N ARG A 520 -45.24 -52.82 -7.68
CA ARG A 520 -46.58 -53.26 -7.27
C ARG A 520 -46.65 -53.62 -5.79
N HIS A 521 -45.58 -54.16 -5.23
CA HIS A 521 -45.56 -54.68 -3.86
C HIS A 521 -44.98 -53.73 -2.81
N THR A 522 -44.11 -52.79 -3.19
CA THR A 522 -43.40 -51.91 -2.23
C THR A 522 -43.70 -50.43 -2.41
N THR A 523 -44.39 -50.05 -3.50
CA THR A 523 -44.57 -48.66 -3.95
C THR A 523 -43.27 -47.92 -4.33
N ALA A 524 -42.09 -48.53 -4.16
CA ALA A 524 -40.83 -47.95 -4.62
C ALA A 524 -40.85 -47.71 -6.14
N ALA A 525 -40.18 -46.66 -6.61
CA ALA A 525 -40.11 -46.26 -8.02
C ALA A 525 -41.45 -45.96 -8.72
N THR A 526 -42.56 -45.81 -7.98
CA THR A 526 -43.88 -45.41 -8.53
C THR A 526 -44.12 -43.89 -8.52
N GLY A 527 -43.30 -43.14 -7.79
CA GLY A 527 -43.36 -41.67 -7.70
C GLY A 527 -42.54 -40.98 -8.79
N CYS A 528 -41.39 -40.41 -8.42
CA CYS A 528 -40.53 -39.67 -9.35
C CYS A 528 -39.61 -40.56 -10.23
N GLY A 529 -39.63 -41.89 -10.03
CA GLY A 529 -38.84 -42.86 -10.81
C GLY A 529 -37.33 -42.88 -10.53
N ALA A 530 -36.77 -41.91 -9.80
CA ALA A 530 -35.33 -41.75 -9.61
C ALA A 530 -34.60 -42.91 -8.91
N CYS A 531 -35.31 -43.76 -8.16
CA CYS A 531 -34.75 -44.93 -7.49
C CYS A 531 -34.85 -46.22 -8.32
N ALA A 532 -35.34 -46.18 -9.57
CA ALA A 532 -35.57 -47.37 -10.40
C ALA A 532 -34.30 -48.22 -10.56
N SER A 533 -33.17 -47.61 -10.93
CA SER A 533 -31.90 -48.31 -11.09
C SER A 533 -31.42 -48.95 -9.77
N ARG A 534 -31.60 -48.24 -8.64
CA ARG A 534 -31.24 -48.78 -7.31
C ARG A 534 -32.07 -49.99 -6.92
N VAL A 535 -33.36 -50.03 -7.33
CA VAL A 535 -34.23 -51.20 -7.09
C VAL A 535 -33.80 -52.38 -7.97
N GLU A 536 -33.39 -52.11 -9.21
CA GLU A 536 -32.82 -53.15 -10.10
C GLU A 536 -31.50 -53.70 -9.55
N ASP A 537 -30.64 -52.85 -9.00
CA ASP A 537 -29.40 -53.27 -8.33
C ASP A 537 -29.68 -54.21 -7.15
N VAL A 538 -30.71 -53.92 -6.34
CA VAL A 538 -31.15 -54.78 -5.22
C VAL A 538 -31.66 -56.14 -5.73
N LEU A 539 -32.46 -56.16 -6.79
CA LEU A 539 -32.93 -57.40 -7.43
C LEU A 539 -31.77 -58.25 -7.96
N ALA A 540 -30.75 -57.61 -8.55
CA ALA A 540 -29.57 -58.29 -9.05
C ALA A 540 -28.67 -58.87 -7.93
N ALA A 541 -28.64 -58.22 -6.76
CA ALA A 541 -27.82 -58.64 -5.62
C ALA A 541 -28.46 -59.75 -4.77
N LEU A 542 -29.79 -59.85 -4.74
CA LEU A 542 -30.53 -60.79 -3.89
C LEU A 542 -30.23 -62.29 -4.12
N PRO A 543 -30.01 -62.79 -5.36
CA PRO A 543 -29.60 -64.17 -5.60
C PRO A 543 -28.22 -64.52 -5.00
N ALA A 544 -27.32 -63.53 -4.88
CA ALA A 544 -26.01 -63.73 -4.27
C ALA A 544 -26.07 -63.83 -2.74
N LEU A 545 -27.05 -63.16 -2.11
CA LEU A 545 -27.28 -63.15 -0.65
C LEU A 545 -28.06 -64.37 -0.12
N ALA A 546 -28.57 -65.24 -1.00
CA ALA A 546 -29.27 -66.48 -0.61
C ALA A 546 -28.36 -67.72 -0.65
N ALA A 547 -27.11 -67.58 -1.11
CA ALA A 547 -26.10 -68.64 -1.22
C ALA A 547 -25.03 -68.60 -0.11
N GLU A 548 -25.12 -67.62 0.80
CA GLU A 548 -24.42 -67.53 2.09
C GLU A 548 -25.39 -67.79 3.24
#